data_AF-A0A7Y2F6D3-F1
#
_entry.id   AF-A0A7Y2F6D3-F1
#
_cell.length_a   1.000
_cell.length_b   1.000
_cell.length_c   1.000
_cell.angle_alpha   90.00
_cell.angle_beta   90.00
_cell.angle_gamma   90.00
#
_symmetry.space_group_name_H-M   'P 1'
#
loop_
_entity.id
_entity.type
_entity.pdbx_description
1 polymer ?
#
loop_
_entity_poly.entity_id
_entity_poly.type
_entity_poly.pdbx_seq_one_letter_code
_entity_poly.pdbx_strand_id
1 'polypeptide(L)'
;MNNTLLSRLLFIAVRLFEIRQSRRADFSLLTQVEMLCRKNVRLATLAIVSAMLCVVCAESRLGTAAEPKSSDDQKYQVTTPPAELKLAPFYKKYVNADGYPIVSSVKVNDYALREAAYLVDMMLSERPDLRKAMIESGSRLIVIAHSEFTTDIPEYSQLKPKDYWDARARGLGGSRDEPVCSCAEENVLAYEGDPYSTENILIHEFAHNIHYRGMINLDSTFDNRLRKTYERAMTQGLWKGKYASVNHAEYFAEGVQSWFNNNRQPDHDHNHVDTREELRDYDPGLASVCEEVFGKTKLVYTKPTTRLEGHLAGYDPEKSPSFQWPERLNKTKQKIREDIKKQGNDRQQRYKN
;
A
#
# COMPACT_ATOMS: atom_id res chain seq x y z
N MET A 1 -24.04 -21.52 60.42
CA MET A 1 -24.82 -22.06 59.29
C MET A 1 -24.92 -21.13 58.07
N ASN A 2 -24.04 -20.11 57.88
CA ASN A 2 -24.21 -19.11 56.81
C ASN A 2 -23.15 -19.10 55.69
N ASN A 3 -22.06 -19.88 55.77
CA ASN A 3 -21.05 -19.93 54.69
C ASN A 3 -21.44 -20.82 53.51
N THR A 4 -22.34 -21.78 53.71
CA THR A 4 -22.79 -22.72 52.67
C THR A 4 -23.83 -22.14 51.72
N LEU A 5 -24.58 -21.12 52.15
CA LEU A 5 -25.60 -20.48 51.31
C LEU A 5 -24.97 -19.46 50.36
N LEU A 6 -23.99 -18.69 50.85
CA LEU A 6 -23.28 -17.68 50.06
C LEU A 6 -22.41 -18.32 48.97
N SER A 7 -21.73 -19.42 49.28
CA SER A 7 -20.96 -20.18 48.28
C SER A 7 -21.85 -20.78 47.20
N ARG A 8 -23.05 -21.27 47.56
CA ARG A 8 -24.04 -21.77 46.59
C ARG A 8 -24.60 -20.67 45.69
N LEU A 9 -24.88 -19.48 46.23
CA LEU A 9 -25.35 -18.34 45.44
C LEU A 9 -24.29 -17.83 44.46
N LEU A 10 -23.02 -17.79 44.88
CA LEU A 10 -21.90 -17.40 44.02
C LEU A 10 -21.69 -18.41 42.89
N PHE A 11 -21.80 -19.71 43.19
CA PHE A 11 -21.68 -20.78 42.19
C PHE A 11 -22.80 -20.73 41.14
N ILE A 12 -24.03 -20.37 41.55
CA ILE A 12 -25.16 -20.18 40.64
C ILE A 12 -24.96 -18.94 39.76
N ALA A 13 -24.45 -17.84 40.30
CA ALA A 13 -24.20 -16.62 39.53
C ALA A 13 -23.12 -16.83 38.44
N VAL A 14 -22.05 -17.56 38.75
CA VAL A 14 -21.00 -17.93 37.78
C VAL A 14 -21.56 -18.84 36.69
N ARG A 15 -22.36 -19.85 37.04
CA ARG A 15 -23.01 -20.75 36.07
C ARG A 15 -24.00 -20.02 35.15
N LEU A 16 -24.75 -19.05 35.66
CA LEU A 16 -25.68 -18.24 34.84
C LEU A 16 -24.93 -17.33 33.86
N PHE A 17 -23.74 -16.85 34.24
CA PHE A 17 -22.87 -16.08 33.34
C PHE A 17 -22.30 -16.96 32.22
N GLU A 18 -21.88 -18.20 32.52
CA GLU A 18 -21.43 -19.17 31.52
C GLU A 18 -22.55 -19.63 30.56
N ILE A 19 -23.77 -19.87 31.08
CA ILE A 19 -24.92 -20.26 30.26
C ILE A 19 -25.33 -19.11 29.32
N ARG A 20 -25.16 -17.84 29.70
CA ARG A 20 -25.48 -16.69 28.84
C ARG A 20 -24.56 -16.59 27.60
N GLN A 21 -23.38 -17.21 27.62
CA GLN A 21 -22.50 -17.33 26.46
C GLN A 21 -22.78 -18.56 25.59
N SER A 22 -23.60 -19.52 26.04
CA SER A 22 -23.92 -20.75 25.33
C SER A 22 -25.41 -20.81 25.01
N ARG A 23 -25.80 -20.79 23.72
CA ARG A 23 -27.21 -20.81 23.28
C ARG A 23 -27.91 -22.17 23.51
N ARG A 24 -28.09 -22.60 24.76
CA ARG A 24 -29.04 -23.67 25.16
C ARG A 24 -29.70 -23.32 26.49
N ALA A 25 -31.01 -23.12 26.46
CA ALA A 25 -31.81 -22.93 27.68
C ALA A 25 -32.18 -24.28 28.28
N ASP A 26 -31.86 -24.50 29.56
CA ASP A 26 -32.35 -25.64 30.35
C ASP A 26 -33.31 -25.11 31.43
N PHE A 27 -34.59 -25.42 31.27
CA PHE A 27 -35.70 -24.87 32.05
C PHE A 27 -35.78 -25.40 33.50
N SER A 28 -34.94 -26.37 33.88
CA SER A 28 -35.01 -27.00 35.22
C SER A 28 -34.35 -26.17 36.34
N LEU A 29 -33.47 -25.22 36.02
CA LEU A 29 -32.72 -24.44 37.02
C LEU A 29 -33.51 -23.22 37.55
N LEU A 30 -34.38 -22.63 36.72
CA LEU A 30 -35.19 -21.46 37.07
C LEU A 30 -36.19 -21.76 38.21
N THR A 31 -36.72 -22.99 38.27
CA THR A 31 -37.69 -23.40 39.29
C THR A 31 -37.07 -23.55 40.68
N GLN A 32 -35.76 -23.78 40.78
CA GLN A 32 -35.07 -23.87 42.08
C GLN A 32 -34.77 -22.48 42.67
N VAL A 33 -34.58 -21.46 41.83
CA VAL A 33 -34.33 -20.08 42.26
C VAL A 33 -35.60 -19.45 42.87
N GLU A 34 -36.78 -19.73 42.31
CA GLU A 34 -38.06 -19.23 42.84
C GLU A 34 -38.38 -19.78 44.24
N MET A 35 -37.96 -21.00 44.57
CA MET A 35 -38.19 -21.61 45.88
C MET A 35 -37.32 -21.00 46.99
N LEU A 36 -36.12 -20.49 46.68
CA LEU A 36 -35.22 -19.90 47.67
C LEU A 36 -35.59 -18.45 48.05
N CYS A 37 -36.25 -17.70 47.16
CA CYS A 37 -36.64 -16.31 47.43
C CYS A 37 -37.86 -16.13 48.35
N ARG A 38 -38.64 -17.18 48.63
CA ARG A 38 -39.89 -17.07 49.41
C ARG A 38 -39.75 -17.07 50.94
N LYS A 39 -38.54 -17.13 51.52
CA LYS A 39 -38.42 -17.31 52.98
C LYS A 39 -37.69 -16.25 53.81
N ASN A 40 -37.03 -15.22 53.26
CA ASN A 40 -36.34 -14.24 54.12
C ASN A 40 -36.24 -12.84 53.50
N VAL A 41 -37.30 -12.03 53.62
CA VAL A 41 -37.44 -10.70 52.98
C VAL A 41 -36.66 -9.58 53.69
N ARG A 42 -36.00 -9.82 54.84
CA ARG A 42 -35.34 -8.74 55.61
C ARG A 42 -33.80 -8.73 55.61
N LEU A 43 -33.13 -9.68 54.94
CA LEU A 43 -31.67 -9.65 54.77
C LEU A 43 -31.19 -9.27 53.36
N ALA A 44 -32.09 -9.22 52.37
CA ALA A 44 -31.72 -8.91 50.98
C ALA A 44 -31.41 -7.43 50.75
N THR A 45 -31.97 -6.52 51.56
CA THR A 45 -31.89 -5.07 51.30
C THR A 45 -30.55 -4.45 51.73
N LEU A 46 -29.84 -5.03 52.71
CA LEU A 46 -28.57 -4.47 53.19
C LEU A 46 -27.35 -4.91 52.34
N ALA A 47 -27.42 -6.09 51.73
CA ALA A 47 -26.36 -6.62 50.87
C ALA A 47 -26.30 -5.93 49.49
N ILE A 48 -27.45 -5.50 48.96
CA ILE A 48 -27.55 -4.84 47.65
C ILE A 48 -26.99 -3.41 47.70
N VAL A 49 -27.20 -2.69 48.81
CA VAL A 49 -26.70 -1.31 48.97
C VAL A 49 -25.18 -1.29 49.16
N SER A 50 -24.60 -2.27 49.86
CA SER A 50 -23.14 -2.37 50.01
C SER A 50 -22.44 -2.82 48.72
N ALA A 51 -23.10 -3.63 47.89
CA ALA A 51 -22.57 -4.03 46.59
C ALA A 51 -22.59 -2.89 45.56
N MET A 52 -23.64 -2.05 45.56
CA MET A 52 -23.71 -0.89 44.66
C MET A 52 -22.68 0.20 45.00
N LEU A 53 -22.37 0.41 46.28
CA LEU A 53 -21.37 1.42 46.69
C LEU A 53 -19.93 1.02 46.32
N CYS A 54 -19.62 -0.28 46.26
CA CYS A 54 -18.33 -0.78 45.77
C CYS A 54 -18.16 -0.64 44.24
N VAL A 55 -19.24 -0.70 43.45
CA VAL A 55 -19.17 -0.53 41.99
C VAL A 55 -18.88 0.94 41.62
N VAL A 56 -19.52 1.90 42.29
CA VAL A 56 -19.33 3.33 42.01
C VAL A 56 -17.94 3.84 42.42
N CYS A 57 -17.33 3.28 43.47
CA CYS A 57 -15.94 3.61 43.84
C CYS A 57 -14.89 2.94 42.93
N ALA A 58 -15.23 1.86 42.22
CA ALA A 58 -14.31 1.22 41.27
C ALA A 58 -14.27 1.96 39.91
N GLU A 59 -15.40 2.53 39.47
CA GLU A 59 -15.50 3.26 38.19
C GLU A 59 -14.74 4.60 38.17
N SER A 60 -14.48 5.21 39.34
CA SER A 60 -13.75 6.48 39.45
C SER A 60 -12.22 6.34 39.51
N ARG A 61 -11.68 5.12 39.50
CA ARG A 61 -10.22 4.86 39.51
C ARG A 61 -9.68 4.21 38.23
N LEU A 62 -10.53 3.92 37.25
CA LEU A 62 -10.11 3.57 35.90
C LEU A 62 -10.00 4.85 35.07
N GLY A 63 -8.90 5.58 35.28
CA GLY A 63 -8.43 6.50 34.25
C GLY A 63 -8.33 5.71 32.93
N THR A 64 -8.82 6.31 31.85
CA THR A 64 -8.81 5.74 30.50
C THR A 64 -7.37 5.47 30.07
N ALA A 65 -6.86 4.28 30.38
CA ALA A 65 -5.70 3.75 29.70
C ALA A 65 -6.13 3.52 28.25
N ALA A 66 -5.53 4.28 27.34
CA ALA A 66 -5.73 4.08 25.91
C ALA A 66 -5.49 2.61 25.56
N GLU A 67 -6.39 2.01 24.78
CA GLU A 67 -6.20 0.65 24.27
C GLU A 67 -4.82 0.53 23.62
N PRO A 68 -4.08 -0.57 23.85
CA PRO A 68 -2.77 -0.75 23.22
C PRO A 68 -2.97 -0.78 21.70
N LYS A 69 -2.38 0.22 21.01
CA LYS A 69 -2.30 0.24 19.55
C LYS A 69 -1.75 -1.10 19.06
N SER A 70 -2.42 -1.73 18.10
CA SER A 70 -1.98 -3.01 17.53
C SER A 70 -0.57 -2.86 16.93
N SER A 71 0.18 -3.95 16.86
CA SER A 71 1.53 -3.96 16.27
C SER A 71 1.55 -3.47 14.82
N ASP A 72 0.44 -3.65 14.09
CA ASP A 72 0.29 -3.18 12.71
C ASP A 72 0.23 -1.65 12.62
N ASP A 73 -0.30 -0.98 13.65
CA ASP A 73 -0.42 0.48 13.72
C ASP A 73 0.95 1.18 13.86
N GLN A 74 2.00 0.41 14.17
CA GLN A 74 3.37 0.91 14.33
C GLN A 74 4.31 0.57 13.15
N LYS A 75 3.98 -0.40 12.29
CA LYS A 75 4.91 -0.87 11.24
C LYS A 75 5.34 0.27 10.30
N TYR A 76 4.37 1.05 9.83
CA TYR A 76 4.59 2.15 8.88
C TYR A 76 4.52 3.53 9.56
N GLN A 77 5.17 3.67 10.71
CA GLN A 77 5.23 4.95 11.40
C GLN A 77 5.99 5.99 10.54
N VAL A 78 5.35 7.14 10.32
CA VAL A 78 5.97 8.28 9.63
C VAL A 78 6.78 9.09 10.64
N THR A 79 8.05 9.31 10.34
CA THR A 79 8.99 10.08 11.18
C THR A 79 9.75 11.11 10.34
N THR A 80 10.66 11.87 10.97
CA THR A 80 11.65 12.66 10.23
C THR A 80 12.71 11.73 9.61
N PRO A 81 13.24 12.06 8.42
CA PRO A 81 14.32 11.28 7.82
C PRO A 81 15.55 11.16 8.72
N PRO A 82 16.14 9.95 8.86
CA PRO A 82 17.41 9.77 9.55
C PRO A 82 18.53 10.59 8.89
N ALA A 83 19.43 11.17 9.70
CA ALA A 83 20.50 12.02 9.21
C ALA A 83 21.50 11.26 8.31
N GLU A 84 21.61 9.95 8.51
CA GLU A 84 22.48 9.04 7.79
C GLU A 84 22.13 8.95 6.29
N LEU A 85 20.87 9.23 5.92
CA LEU A 85 20.41 9.26 4.53
C LEU A 85 20.93 10.49 3.75
N LYS A 86 21.47 11.50 4.44
CA LYS A 86 22.06 12.73 3.84
C LYS A 86 21.16 13.41 2.81
N LEU A 87 19.85 13.41 3.05
CA LEU A 87 18.86 13.94 2.13
C LEU A 87 18.85 15.46 2.10
N ALA A 88 18.41 16.03 0.98
CA ALA A 88 18.18 17.46 0.86
C ALA A 88 17.18 17.95 1.94
N PRO A 89 17.30 19.19 2.45
CA PRO A 89 16.39 19.74 3.47
C PRO A 89 14.91 19.74 3.08
N PHE A 90 14.58 19.57 1.79
CA PHE A 90 13.25 19.38 1.25
C PHE A 90 12.49 18.22 1.92
N TYR A 91 13.20 17.12 2.22
CA TYR A 91 12.62 15.93 2.81
C TYR A 91 12.37 16.10 4.30
N LYS A 92 11.10 15.99 4.70
CA LYS A 92 10.66 16.17 6.10
C LYS A 92 9.96 14.96 6.67
N LYS A 93 9.53 14.02 5.82
CA LYS A 93 8.85 12.79 6.21
C LYS A 93 9.60 11.58 5.67
N TYR A 94 9.58 10.51 6.44
CA TYR A 94 10.21 9.23 6.17
C TYR A 94 9.33 8.11 6.72
N VAL A 95 9.28 6.99 6.00
CA VAL A 95 8.76 5.73 6.52
C VAL A 95 9.69 4.59 6.08
N ASN A 96 9.85 3.61 6.95
CA ASN A 96 10.69 2.44 6.73
C ASN A 96 9.85 1.27 6.19
N ALA A 97 10.15 0.80 4.98
CA ALA A 97 9.56 -0.43 4.41
C ALA A 97 10.59 -1.57 4.54
N ASP A 98 10.65 -2.21 5.71
CA ASP A 98 11.59 -3.28 6.05
C ASP A 98 13.06 -2.98 5.65
N GLY A 99 13.50 -1.74 5.89
CA GLY A 99 14.84 -1.22 5.58
C GLY A 99 14.88 -0.33 4.32
N TYR A 100 13.91 -0.44 3.42
CA TYR A 100 13.85 0.35 2.19
C TYR A 100 13.33 1.77 2.48
N PRO A 101 14.10 2.84 2.16
CA PRO A 101 13.69 4.21 2.48
C PRO A 101 12.57 4.72 1.58
N ILE A 102 11.52 5.28 2.19
CA ILE A 102 10.49 6.05 1.50
C ILE A 102 10.41 7.43 2.12
N VAL A 103 10.48 8.47 1.29
CA VAL A 103 10.65 9.86 1.74
C VAL A 103 9.71 10.81 1.02
N SER A 104 9.38 11.92 1.65
CA SER A 104 8.60 12.99 1.02
C SER A 104 8.85 14.36 1.64
N SER A 105 8.30 15.39 1.00
CA SER A 105 8.13 16.69 1.62
C SER A 105 7.12 16.64 2.77
N VAL A 106 7.01 17.74 3.51
CA VAL A 106 6.01 17.88 4.58
C VAL A 106 4.56 17.88 4.06
N LYS A 107 4.35 18.16 2.77
CA LYS A 107 3.01 18.37 2.18
C LYS A 107 2.25 17.08 1.91
N VAL A 108 2.94 15.95 1.77
CA VAL A 108 2.33 14.64 1.48
C VAL A 108 1.56 14.14 2.70
N ASN A 109 0.36 13.59 2.51
CA ASN A 109 -0.40 12.90 3.55
C ASN A 109 0.36 11.67 4.07
N ASP A 110 0.43 11.50 5.40
CA ASP A 110 1.10 10.37 6.03
C ASP A 110 0.55 9.02 5.55
N TYR A 111 -0.75 8.92 5.24
CA TYR A 111 -1.35 7.70 4.70
C TYR A 111 -0.77 7.30 3.33
N ALA A 112 -0.29 8.26 2.52
CA ALA A 112 0.33 7.95 1.23
C ALA A 112 1.70 7.29 1.40
N LEU A 113 2.49 7.76 2.38
CA LEU A 113 3.75 7.10 2.77
C LEU A 113 3.48 5.68 3.28
N ARG A 114 2.45 5.51 4.12
CA ARG A 114 2.06 4.19 4.66
C ARG A 114 1.63 3.21 3.57
N GLU A 115 0.78 3.64 2.66
CA GLU A 115 0.34 2.82 1.53
C GLU A 115 1.50 2.49 0.59
N ALA A 116 2.40 3.45 0.32
CA ALA A 116 3.61 3.19 -0.45
C ALA A 116 4.50 2.14 0.22
N ALA A 117 4.70 2.23 1.55
CA ALA A 117 5.46 1.25 2.32
C ALA A 117 4.82 -0.14 2.28
N TYR A 118 3.51 -0.21 2.44
CA TYR A 118 2.76 -1.46 2.31
C TYR A 118 2.95 -2.11 0.93
N LEU A 119 2.81 -1.34 -0.16
CA LEU A 119 2.98 -1.87 -1.52
C LEU A 119 4.42 -2.34 -1.78
N VAL A 120 5.42 -1.55 -1.38
CA VAL A 120 6.83 -1.95 -1.48
C VAL A 120 7.09 -3.25 -0.73
N ASP A 121 6.56 -3.38 0.49
CA ASP A 121 6.72 -4.59 1.29
C ASP A 121 6.04 -5.81 0.67
N MET A 122 4.84 -5.63 0.13
CA MET A 122 4.13 -6.69 -0.55
C MET A 122 4.87 -7.15 -1.82
N MET A 123 5.36 -6.22 -2.63
CA MET A 123 6.13 -6.52 -3.85
C MET A 123 7.44 -7.26 -3.54
N LEU A 124 8.11 -6.95 -2.43
CA LEU A 124 9.40 -7.55 -2.05
C LEU A 124 9.30 -8.63 -0.97
N SER A 125 8.09 -9.08 -0.62
CA SER A 125 7.86 -9.99 0.53
C SER A 125 8.63 -11.32 0.44
N GLU A 126 8.83 -11.85 -0.75
CA GLU A 126 9.58 -13.10 -0.99
C GLU A 126 11.06 -12.86 -1.33
N ARG A 127 11.53 -11.60 -1.31
CA ARG A 127 12.85 -11.20 -1.84
C ARG A 127 13.65 -10.26 -0.90
N PRO A 128 14.00 -10.72 0.31
CA PRO A 128 14.87 -9.94 1.19
C PRO A 128 16.27 -9.69 0.59
N ASP A 129 16.76 -10.59 -0.27
CA ASP A 129 18.00 -10.46 -1.04
C ASP A 129 17.94 -9.28 -2.03
N LEU A 130 16.85 -9.19 -2.80
CA LEU A 130 16.61 -8.11 -3.74
C LEU A 130 16.45 -6.77 -3.03
N ARG A 131 15.67 -6.75 -1.94
CA ARG A 131 15.50 -5.55 -1.11
C ARG A 131 16.84 -5.03 -0.61
N LYS A 132 17.68 -5.93 -0.10
CA LYS A 132 19.04 -5.59 0.35
C LYS A 132 19.87 -5.00 -0.80
N ALA A 133 19.88 -5.62 -1.98
CA ALA A 133 20.61 -5.11 -3.14
C ALA A 133 20.13 -3.70 -3.55
N MET A 134 18.82 -3.45 -3.52
CA MET A 134 18.26 -2.12 -3.76
C MET A 134 18.77 -1.10 -2.74
N ILE A 135 18.68 -1.41 -1.44
CA ILE A 135 19.16 -0.52 -0.36
C ILE A 135 20.65 -0.23 -0.50
N GLU A 136 21.48 -1.24 -0.74
CA GLU A 136 22.93 -1.11 -0.89
C GLU A 136 23.31 -0.27 -2.13
N SER A 137 22.46 -0.28 -3.15
CA SER A 137 22.62 0.61 -4.30
C SER A 137 22.23 2.08 -3.98
N GLY A 138 21.75 2.39 -2.79
CA GLY A 138 21.27 3.72 -2.41
C GLY A 138 19.86 4.03 -2.91
N SER A 139 19.11 3.02 -3.35
CA SER A 139 17.75 3.19 -3.85
C SER A 139 16.78 3.66 -2.76
N ARG A 140 15.84 4.52 -3.16
CA ARG A 140 14.73 5.01 -2.34
C ARG A 140 13.51 5.37 -3.19
N LEU A 141 12.33 5.35 -2.58
CA LEU A 141 11.09 5.84 -3.19
C LEU A 141 10.76 7.25 -2.66
N ILE A 142 10.36 8.14 -3.57
CA ILE A 142 9.89 9.48 -3.27
C ILE A 142 8.38 9.56 -3.51
N VAL A 143 7.61 9.98 -2.52
CA VAL A 143 6.19 10.33 -2.72
C VAL A 143 6.08 11.82 -3.01
N ILE A 144 5.52 12.17 -4.17
CA ILE A 144 5.32 13.55 -4.62
C ILE A 144 3.93 14.00 -4.17
N ALA A 145 3.83 15.15 -3.49
CA ALA A 145 2.52 15.66 -3.08
C ALA A 145 1.63 15.98 -4.29
N HIS A 146 0.31 15.93 -4.10
CA HIS A 146 -0.65 16.33 -5.14
C HIS A 146 -0.51 17.81 -5.57
N SER A 147 0.20 18.63 -4.78
CA SER A 147 0.49 20.04 -5.01
C SER A 147 1.95 20.32 -5.42
N GLU A 148 2.74 19.28 -5.69
CA GLU A 148 4.14 19.33 -6.14
C GLU A 148 4.29 18.65 -7.49
N PHE A 149 5.25 19.07 -8.31
CA PHE A 149 5.50 18.52 -9.64
C PHE A 149 6.89 17.89 -9.75
N THR A 150 7.11 17.11 -10.81
CA THR A 150 8.32 16.34 -11.03
C THR A 150 9.59 17.14 -10.76
N THR A 151 9.72 18.33 -11.34
CA THR A 151 10.96 19.13 -11.20
C THR A 151 11.03 19.95 -9.90
N ASP A 152 10.03 19.86 -9.02
CA ASP A 152 10.11 20.41 -7.66
C ASP A 152 10.84 19.44 -6.71
N ILE A 153 10.99 18.17 -7.11
CA ILE A 153 11.81 17.18 -6.42
C ILE A 153 13.30 17.47 -6.65
N PRO A 154 14.14 17.51 -5.60
CA PRO A 154 15.55 17.88 -5.71
C PRO A 154 16.31 17.12 -6.81
N GLU A 155 16.11 15.81 -6.89
CA GLU A 155 16.76 14.86 -7.80
C GLU A 155 16.34 15.03 -9.25
N TYR A 156 15.23 15.74 -9.51
CA TYR A 156 14.69 15.97 -10.85
C TYR A 156 14.71 17.45 -11.26
N SER A 157 15.24 18.33 -10.40
CA SER A 157 15.22 19.78 -10.59
C SER A 157 15.97 20.25 -11.84
N GLN A 158 16.98 19.49 -12.26
CA GLN A 158 17.76 19.73 -13.48
C GLN A 158 17.01 19.39 -14.76
N LEU A 159 15.91 18.62 -14.72
CA LEU A 159 15.21 18.19 -15.93
C LEU A 159 14.66 19.39 -16.71
N LYS A 160 14.85 19.36 -18.04
CA LYS A 160 14.40 20.42 -18.96
C LYS A 160 13.76 19.81 -20.22
N PRO A 161 12.76 20.49 -20.82
CA PRO A 161 12.08 21.69 -20.34
C PRO A 161 11.23 21.43 -19.08
N LYS A 162 11.20 22.36 -18.11
CA LYS A 162 10.48 22.18 -16.83
C LYS A 162 9.00 21.81 -17.04
N ASP A 163 8.29 22.60 -17.83
CA ASP A 163 6.86 22.38 -18.07
C ASP A 163 6.58 21.06 -18.79
N TYR A 164 7.53 20.51 -19.54
CA TYR A 164 7.36 19.19 -20.16
C TYR A 164 7.36 18.10 -19.09
N TRP A 165 8.39 18.07 -18.25
CA TRP A 165 8.53 17.06 -17.18
C TRP A 165 7.45 17.18 -16.11
N ASP A 166 7.08 18.41 -15.76
CA ASP A 166 5.98 18.67 -14.84
C ASP A 166 4.63 18.26 -15.41
N ALA A 167 4.44 18.25 -16.75
CA ALA A 167 3.17 17.88 -17.39
C ALA A 167 3.09 16.42 -17.84
N ARG A 168 4.23 15.76 -18.04
CA ARG A 168 4.33 14.41 -18.62
C ARG A 168 4.22 13.29 -17.60
N ALA A 169 4.64 13.54 -16.36
CA ALA A 169 4.88 12.48 -15.39
C ALA A 169 4.37 12.85 -14.00
N ARG A 170 3.87 11.84 -13.29
CA ARG A 170 3.61 11.87 -11.84
C ARG A 170 4.39 10.77 -11.10
N GLY A 171 5.29 10.10 -11.81
CA GLY A 171 6.22 9.11 -11.30
C GLY A 171 7.39 8.97 -12.26
N LEU A 172 8.49 8.42 -11.77
CA LEU A 172 9.71 8.14 -12.53
C LEU A 172 10.41 6.93 -11.91
N GLY A 173 10.90 6.00 -12.72
CA GLY A 173 11.38 4.69 -12.26
C GLY A 173 12.83 4.64 -11.78
N GLY A 174 13.60 5.71 -11.99
CA GLY A 174 15.05 5.72 -11.78
C GLY A 174 15.82 5.03 -12.92
N SER A 175 17.11 4.85 -12.71
CA SER A 175 18.02 4.23 -13.70
C SER A 175 19.25 3.59 -13.03
N ARG A 176 20.23 3.21 -13.83
CA ARG A 176 21.54 2.73 -13.34
C ARG A 176 22.34 3.81 -12.61
N ASP A 177 22.10 5.08 -12.93
CA ASP A 177 22.82 6.21 -12.35
C ASP A 177 21.93 7.03 -11.40
N GLU A 178 20.60 7.00 -11.60
CA GLU A 178 19.63 7.66 -10.73
C GLU A 178 18.98 6.64 -9.79
N PRO A 179 19.34 6.63 -8.49
CA PRO A 179 18.89 5.58 -7.57
C PRO A 179 17.43 5.77 -7.12
N VAL A 180 16.81 6.90 -7.44
CA VAL A 180 15.49 7.24 -6.94
C VAL A 180 14.40 6.81 -7.91
N CYS A 181 13.32 6.25 -7.37
CA CYS A 181 12.04 6.20 -8.05
C CYS A 181 11.04 7.11 -7.33
N SER A 182 9.96 7.46 -8.01
CA SER A 182 8.92 8.31 -7.44
C SER A 182 7.54 7.92 -7.93
N CYS A 183 6.54 8.18 -7.08
CA CYS A 183 5.12 8.10 -7.40
C CYS A 183 4.38 9.29 -6.79
N ALA A 184 3.15 9.52 -7.22
CA ALA A 184 2.37 10.64 -6.73
C ALA A 184 1.33 10.22 -5.68
N GLU A 185 1.17 11.08 -4.69
CA GLU A 185 0.21 10.93 -3.59
C GLU A 185 -1.21 10.73 -4.10
N GLU A 186 -1.66 11.52 -5.09
CA GLU A 186 -3.01 11.40 -5.63
C GLU A 186 -3.29 10.03 -6.25
N ASN A 187 -2.25 9.35 -6.75
CA ASN A 187 -2.39 8.02 -7.31
C ASN A 187 -2.39 6.94 -6.24
N VAL A 188 -1.43 7.02 -5.30
CA VAL A 188 -1.29 6.03 -4.23
C VAL A 188 -2.51 6.04 -3.30
N LEU A 189 -3.16 7.19 -3.10
CA LEU A 189 -4.39 7.32 -2.31
C LEU A 189 -5.69 7.43 -3.12
N ALA A 190 -5.62 7.32 -4.45
CA ALA A 190 -6.77 7.38 -5.36
C ALA A 190 -7.64 8.64 -5.18
N TYR A 191 -7.00 9.81 -5.11
CA TYR A 191 -7.69 11.10 -5.06
C TYR A 191 -8.45 11.35 -6.38
N GLU A 192 -9.52 12.14 -6.29
CA GLU A 192 -10.21 12.65 -7.47
C GLU A 192 -9.24 13.45 -8.35
N GLY A 193 -9.35 13.33 -9.66
CA GLY A 193 -8.50 14.04 -10.62
C GLY A 193 -7.14 13.38 -10.91
N ASP A 194 -6.81 12.27 -10.24
CA ASP A 194 -5.61 11.48 -10.54
C ASP A 194 -5.54 11.13 -12.05
N PRO A 195 -4.49 11.59 -12.78
CA PRO A 195 -4.32 11.30 -14.19
C PRO A 195 -4.07 9.82 -14.48
N TYR A 196 -3.73 9.02 -13.47
CA TYR A 196 -3.47 7.58 -13.55
C TYR A 196 -4.50 6.77 -12.74
N SER A 197 -5.71 7.30 -12.54
CA SER A 197 -6.76 6.70 -11.67
C SER A 197 -7.18 5.28 -12.01
N THR A 198 -6.85 4.77 -13.21
CA THR A 198 -7.14 3.39 -13.64
C THR A 198 -6.03 2.38 -13.30
N GLU A 199 -4.93 2.83 -12.70
CA GLU A 199 -3.77 2.01 -12.30
C GLU A 199 -3.13 2.55 -11.01
N ASN A 200 -2.05 1.94 -10.57
CA ASN A 200 -1.17 2.48 -9.54
C ASN A 200 0.26 2.57 -10.09
N ILE A 201 0.71 3.79 -10.37
CA ILE A 201 2.01 4.04 -11.00
C ILE A 201 3.17 3.66 -10.09
N LEU A 202 2.99 3.56 -8.76
CA LEU A 202 4.05 3.06 -7.88
C LEU A 202 4.53 1.69 -8.34
N ILE A 203 3.60 0.78 -8.69
CA ILE A 203 3.95 -0.58 -9.10
C ILE A 203 4.82 -0.56 -10.36
N HIS A 204 4.51 0.30 -11.33
CA HIS A 204 5.27 0.48 -12.56
C HIS A 204 6.66 1.07 -12.29
N GLU A 205 6.71 2.20 -11.61
CA GLU A 205 7.97 2.93 -11.38
C GLU A 205 8.90 2.14 -10.44
N PHE A 206 8.32 1.42 -9.47
CA PHE A 206 9.09 0.55 -8.61
C PHE A 206 9.59 -0.70 -9.34
N ALA A 207 8.91 -1.18 -10.40
CA ALA A 207 9.43 -2.25 -11.25
C ALA A 207 10.69 -1.82 -12.01
N HIS A 208 10.71 -0.62 -12.59
CA HIS A 208 11.93 -0.04 -13.17
C HIS A 208 13.06 0.03 -12.14
N ASN A 209 12.73 0.43 -10.92
CA ASN A 209 13.72 0.54 -9.86
C ASN A 209 14.23 -0.83 -9.39
N ILE A 210 13.35 -1.82 -9.24
CA ILE A 210 13.71 -3.22 -8.99
C ILE A 210 14.65 -3.74 -10.08
N HIS A 211 14.37 -3.43 -11.35
CA HIS A 211 15.23 -3.81 -12.47
C HIS A 211 16.62 -3.19 -12.32
N TYR A 212 16.72 -1.85 -12.27
CA TYR A 212 18.01 -1.15 -12.35
C TYR A 212 18.79 -0.98 -11.05
N ARG A 213 18.13 -1.09 -9.90
CA ARG A 213 18.76 -0.95 -8.58
C ARG A 213 18.83 -2.26 -7.81
N GLY A 214 18.00 -3.23 -8.15
CA GLY A 214 17.94 -4.53 -7.50
C GLY A 214 18.54 -5.64 -8.36
N MET A 215 17.77 -6.11 -9.35
CA MET A 215 18.06 -7.33 -10.10
C MET A 215 19.41 -7.29 -10.81
N ILE A 216 19.80 -6.18 -11.44
CA ILE A 216 21.11 -6.11 -12.11
C ILE A 216 22.30 -6.08 -11.13
N ASN A 217 22.08 -5.65 -9.89
CA ASN A 217 23.11 -5.64 -8.85
C ASN A 217 23.22 -7.01 -8.17
N LEU A 218 22.14 -7.78 -8.16
CA LEU A 218 22.09 -9.14 -7.64
C LEU A 218 22.57 -10.18 -8.66
N ASP A 219 22.15 -10.03 -9.93
CA ASP A 219 22.53 -10.88 -11.05
C ASP A 219 22.82 -10.03 -12.29
N SER A 220 24.11 -9.90 -12.61
CA SER A 220 24.60 -9.12 -13.75
C SER A 220 24.13 -9.65 -15.12
N THR A 221 23.58 -10.87 -15.18
CA THR A 221 23.05 -11.46 -16.42
C THR A 221 21.56 -11.16 -16.65
N PHE A 222 20.85 -10.62 -15.64
CA PHE A 222 19.40 -10.39 -15.67
C PHE A 222 18.96 -9.50 -16.84
N ASP A 223 19.58 -8.34 -17.00
CA ASP A 223 19.22 -7.36 -18.05
C ASP A 223 19.32 -7.96 -19.46
N ASN A 224 20.32 -8.82 -19.69
CA ASN A 224 20.49 -9.51 -20.97
C ASN A 224 19.42 -10.59 -21.20
N ARG A 225 19.00 -11.32 -20.15
CA ARG A 225 17.89 -12.29 -20.27
C ARG A 225 16.56 -11.59 -20.50
N LEU A 226 16.31 -10.47 -19.81
CA LEU A 226 15.13 -9.65 -20.03
C LEU A 226 15.09 -9.11 -21.46
N ARG A 227 16.20 -8.55 -21.96
CA ARG A 227 16.28 -8.08 -23.37
C ARG A 227 15.98 -9.19 -24.38
N LYS A 228 16.56 -10.37 -24.22
CA LYS A 228 16.28 -11.52 -25.10
C LYS A 228 14.82 -11.99 -25.02
N THR A 229 14.18 -11.83 -23.87
CA THR A 229 12.77 -12.18 -23.69
C THR A 229 11.87 -11.17 -24.39
N TYR A 230 12.15 -9.88 -24.20
CA TYR A 230 11.53 -8.79 -24.95
C TYR A 230 11.67 -8.96 -26.48
N GLU A 231 12.87 -9.21 -26.99
CA GLU A 231 13.12 -9.39 -28.44
C GLU A 231 12.31 -10.56 -29.02
N ARG A 232 12.19 -11.67 -28.29
CA ARG A 232 11.34 -12.80 -28.67
C ARG A 232 9.86 -12.42 -28.70
N ALA A 233 9.36 -11.73 -27.68
CA ALA A 233 7.98 -11.25 -27.63
C ALA A 233 7.66 -10.31 -28.81
N MET A 234 8.57 -9.36 -29.12
CA MET A 234 8.41 -8.47 -30.26
C MET A 234 8.43 -9.21 -31.60
N THR A 235 9.30 -10.22 -31.75
CA THR A 235 9.37 -11.08 -32.96
C THR A 235 8.06 -11.85 -33.18
N GLN A 236 7.40 -12.25 -32.10
CA GLN A 236 6.10 -12.92 -32.12
C GLN A 236 4.92 -11.95 -32.33
N GLY A 237 5.18 -10.63 -32.38
CA GLY A 237 4.15 -9.61 -32.51
C GLY A 237 3.35 -9.36 -31.22
N LEU A 238 3.83 -9.88 -30.07
CA LEU A 238 3.25 -9.56 -28.78
C LEU A 238 3.43 -8.06 -28.49
N TRP A 239 2.46 -7.48 -27.79
CA TRP A 239 2.45 -6.07 -27.37
C TRP A 239 2.56 -5.05 -28.51
N LYS A 240 2.37 -5.48 -29.77
CA LYS A 240 2.56 -4.62 -30.94
C LYS A 240 1.74 -3.32 -30.82
N GLY A 241 2.44 -2.19 -30.90
CA GLY A 241 1.83 -0.85 -30.82
C GLY A 241 1.34 -0.49 -29.42
N LYS A 242 1.77 -1.21 -28.38
CA LYS A 242 1.46 -0.95 -26.97
C LYS A 242 2.68 -0.43 -26.22
N TYR A 243 2.48 0.13 -25.04
CA TYR A 243 3.55 0.76 -24.26
C TYR A 243 4.65 -0.25 -23.88
N ALA A 244 4.27 -1.49 -23.56
CA ALA A 244 5.19 -2.61 -23.35
C ALA A 244 6.10 -2.93 -24.57
N SER A 245 5.79 -2.43 -25.77
CA SER A 245 6.65 -2.59 -26.97
C SER A 245 7.67 -1.47 -27.18
N VAL A 246 7.74 -0.48 -26.29
CA VAL A 246 8.67 0.65 -26.46
C VAL A 246 10.12 0.22 -26.29
N ASN A 247 10.42 -0.53 -25.21
CA ASN A 247 11.73 -1.10 -24.92
C ASN A 247 11.61 -2.21 -23.85
N HIS A 248 12.71 -2.90 -23.55
CA HIS A 248 12.71 -4.03 -22.62
C HIS A 248 12.46 -3.64 -21.14
N ALA A 249 12.66 -2.39 -20.76
CA ALA A 249 12.36 -1.88 -19.42
C ALA A 249 10.86 -1.64 -19.25
N GLU A 250 10.22 -0.94 -20.20
CA GLU A 250 8.76 -0.75 -20.20
C GLU A 250 8.05 -2.11 -20.33
N TYR A 251 8.57 -3.01 -21.16
CA TYR A 251 8.10 -4.39 -21.23
C TYR A 251 8.07 -5.08 -19.87
N PHE A 252 9.13 -4.91 -19.08
CA PHE A 252 9.18 -5.46 -17.73
C PHE A 252 8.17 -4.77 -16.82
N ALA A 253 8.16 -3.44 -16.75
CA ALA A 253 7.30 -2.67 -15.85
C ALA A 253 5.80 -2.89 -16.10
N GLU A 254 5.39 -2.94 -17.38
CA GLU A 254 4.03 -3.30 -17.78
C GLU A 254 3.67 -4.74 -17.40
N GLY A 255 4.61 -5.67 -17.58
CA GLY A 255 4.47 -7.05 -17.12
C GLY A 255 4.28 -7.14 -15.61
N VAL A 256 5.02 -6.34 -14.83
CA VAL A 256 4.87 -6.29 -13.37
C VAL A 256 3.51 -5.75 -12.96
N GLN A 257 2.99 -4.73 -13.67
CA GLN A 257 1.63 -4.25 -13.43
C GLN A 257 0.60 -5.37 -13.66
N SER A 258 0.69 -6.10 -14.77
CA SER A 258 -0.22 -7.22 -15.03
C SER A 258 -0.01 -8.33 -13.98
N TRP A 259 1.23 -8.63 -13.59
CA TRP A 259 1.56 -9.62 -12.56
C TRP A 259 0.91 -9.31 -11.20
N PHE A 260 0.66 -8.04 -10.88
CA PHE A 260 -0.03 -7.63 -9.66
C PHE A 260 -1.48 -7.18 -9.87
N ASN A 261 -2.09 -7.52 -11.01
CA ASN A 261 -3.47 -7.16 -11.39
C ASN A 261 -3.73 -5.64 -11.30
N ASN A 262 -2.77 -4.85 -11.76
CA ASN A 262 -2.78 -3.39 -11.72
C ASN A 262 -2.62 -2.76 -13.11
N ASN A 263 -2.47 -3.54 -14.18
CA ASN A 263 -2.39 -2.94 -15.50
C ASN A 263 -3.79 -2.45 -15.93
N ARG A 264 -3.81 -1.66 -17.00
CA ARG A 264 -5.01 -1.02 -17.50
C ARG A 264 -5.70 -1.90 -18.51
N GLN A 265 -7.02 -1.87 -18.44
CA GLN A 265 -7.90 -2.39 -19.47
C GLN A 265 -7.58 -1.78 -20.84
N PRO A 266 -7.93 -2.46 -21.95
CA PRO A 266 -7.53 -2.05 -23.30
C PRO A 266 -7.80 -0.57 -23.61
N ASP A 267 -6.74 0.14 -23.99
CA ASP A 267 -6.82 1.51 -24.48
C ASP A 267 -5.80 1.75 -25.60
N HIS A 268 -5.43 3.02 -25.85
CA HIS A 268 -4.38 3.35 -26.82
C HIS A 268 -3.06 2.66 -26.48
N ASP A 269 -2.67 2.62 -25.21
CA ASP A 269 -1.37 2.20 -24.72
C ASP A 269 -1.31 0.75 -24.23
N HIS A 270 -2.45 0.18 -23.83
CA HIS A 270 -2.55 -1.14 -23.21
C HIS A 270 -3.40 -2.09 -24.06
N ASN A 271 -3.16 -3.39 -23.96
CA ASN A 271 -4.00 -4.43 -24.57
C ASN A 271 -4.90 -5.08 -23.49
N HIS A 272 -5.35 -6.31 -23.72
CA HIS A 272 -6.25 -7.05 -22.81
C HIS A 272 -5.54 -7.72 -21.64
N VAL A 273 -4.22 -7.55 -21.49
CA VAL A 273 -3.43 -8.30 -20.52
C VAL A 273 -3.25 -7.45 -19.28
N ASP A 274 -4.23 -7.48 -18.37
CA ASP A 274 -4.20 -6.67 -17.16
C ASP A 274 -4.09 -7.45 -15.86
N THR A 275 -4.17 -8.77 -15.93
CA THR A 275 -4.01 -9.68 -14.80
C THR A 275 -2.82 -10.63 -14.94
N ARG A 276 -2.43 -11.25 -13.82
CA ARG A 276 -1.37 -12.27 -13.80
C ARG A 276 -1.73 -13.49 -14.63
N GLU A 277 -3.01 -13.86 -14.63
CA GLU A 277 -3.53 -15.00 -15.38
C GLU A 277 -3.41 -14.73 -16.89
N GLU A 278 -3.92 -13.59 -17.35
CA GLU A 278 -3.79 -13.20 -18.77
C GLU A 278 -2.33 -13.06 -19.18
N LEU A 279 -1.45 -12.56 -18.31
CA LEU A 279 -0.02 -12.45 -18.62
C LEU A 279 0.62 -13.82 -18.85
N ARG A 280 0.28 -14.82 -18.01
CA ARG A 280 0.78 -16.19 -18.16
C ARG A 280 0.33 -16.82 -19.47
N ASP A 281 -0.89 -16.54 -19.90
CA ASP A 281 -1.45 -17.07 -21.14
C ASP A 281 -0.91 -16.34 -22.39
N TYR A 282 -0.83 -15.01 -22.33
CA TYR A 282 -0.45 -14.16 -23.46
C TYR A 282 1.06 -14.10 -23.70
N ASP A 283 1.85 -13.89 -22.65
CA ASP A 283 3.31 -13.78 -22.70
C ASP A 283 3.96 -14.58 -21.56
N PRO A 284 4.01 -15.93 -21.70
CA PRO A 284 4.60 -16.80 -20.68
C PRO A 284 6.10 -16.51 -20.45
N GLY A 285 6.78 -15.87 -21.40
CA GLY A 285 8.17 -15.43 -21.24
C GLY A 285 8.28 -14.31 -20.22
N LEU A 286 7.48 -13.25 -20.37
CA LEU A 286 7.41 -12.16 -19.40
C LEU A 286 6.89 -12.63 -18.04
N ALA A 287 5.88 -13.51 -18.03
CA ALA A 287 5.36 -14.11 -16.81
C ALA A 287 6.45 -14.85 -16.02
N SER A 288 7.32 -15.61 -16.70
CA SER A 288 8.44 -16.31 -16.06
C SER A 288 9.48 -15.34 -15.48
N VAL A 289 9.76 -14.22 -16.15
CA VAL A 289 10.64 -13.17 -15.60
C VAL A 289 10.01 -12.55 -14.34
N CYS A 290 8.71 -12.27 -14.35
CA CYS A 290 8.01 -11.78 -13.16
C CYS A 290 8.02 -12.81 -12.02
N GLU A 291 7.86 -14.10 -12.33
CA GLU A 291 7.94 -15.18 -11.33
C GLU A 291 9.35 -15.32 -10.73
N GLU A 292 10.40 -15.18 -11.55
CA GLU A 292 11.80 -15.12 -11.07
C GLU A 292 12.00 -13.96 -10.09
N VAL A 293 11.47 -12.78 -10.44
CA VAL A 293 11.64 -11.57 -9.63
C VAL A 293 10.81 -11.64 -8.35
N PHE A 294 9.53 -12.01 -8.42
CA PHE A 294 8.58 -11.85 -7.32
C PHE A 294 8.19 -13.15 -6.63
N GLY A 295 8.69 -14.30 -7.08
CA GLY A 295 8.42 -15.60 -6.46
C GLY A 295 6.93 -15.87 -6.23
N LYS A 296 6.60 -16.25 -4.98
CA LYS A 296 5.24 -16.63 -4.56
C LYS A 296 4.40 -15.47 -4.04
N THR A 297 4.81 -14.22 -4.29
CA THR A 297 4.05 -13.03 -3.88
C THR A 297 2.57 -13.16 -4.27
N LYS A 298 1.69 -12.84 -3.31
CA LYS A 298 0.23 -12.93 -3.48
C LYS A 298 -0.46 -11.59 -3.63
N LEU A 299 0.30 -10.52 -3.86
CA LEU A 299 -0.27 -9.20 -4.10
C LEU A 299 -1.19 -9.27 -5.33
N VAL A 300 -2.47 -8.95 -5.10
CA VAL A 300 -3.47 -8.63 -6.10
C VAL A 300 -3.91 -7.22 -5.75
N TYR A 301 -3.52 -6.24 -6.56
CA TYR A 301 -3.73 -4.85 -6.22
C TYR A 301 -5.23 -4.51 -6.21
N THR A 302 -5.64 -3.78 -5.19
CA THR A 302 -6.93 -3.10 -5.13
C THR A 302 -6.72 -1.66 -4.69
N LYS A 303 -7.62 -0.77 -5.11
CA LYS A 303 -7.57 0.65 -4.76
C LYS A 303 -7.59 0.83 -3.23
N PRO A 304 -6.84 1.81 -2.68
CA PRO A 304 -6.73 2.04 -1.23
C PRO A 304 -8.09 2.27 -0.56
N THR A 305 -9.05 2.85 -1.28
CA THR A 305 -10.43 3.05 -0.83
C THR A 305 -11.19 1.76 -0.52
N THR A 306 -10.70 0.61 -1.00
CA THR A 306 -11.27 -0.72 -0.69
C THR A 306 -10.59 -1.41 0.50
N ARG A 307 -9.54 -0.80 1.07
CA ARG A 307 -8.69 -1.36 2.14
C ARG A 307 -8.50 -0.38 3.28
N LEU A 308 -9.57 0.23 3.78
CA LEU A 308 -9.55 1.23 4.86
C LEU A 308 -9.37 0.62 6.26
N GLU A 309 -8.43 -0.31 6.38
CA GLU A 309 -8.05 -1.04 7.59
C GLU A 309 -6.52 -1.11 7.71
N GLY A 310 -6.01 -1.64 8.84
CA GLY A 310 -4.57 -1.73 9.07
C GLY A 310 -3.87 -0.38 8.94
N HIS A 311 -2.91 -0.25 8.02
CA HIS A 311 -2.13 0.97 7.84
C HIS A 311 -2.92 2.16 7.27
N LEU A 312 -4.12 1.91 6.73
CA LEU A 312 -5.08 2.93 6.30
C LEU A 312 -6.24 3.11 7.30
N ALA A 313 -6.19 2.49 8.48
CA ALA A 313 -7.21 2.72 9.50
C ALA A 313 -7.29 4.21 9.86
N GLY A 314 -8.49 4.78 9.76
CA GLY A 314 -8.75 6.21 10.02
C GLY A 314 -8.46 7.15 8.84
N TYR A 315 -8.01 6.62 7.69
CA TYR A 315 -8.00 7.39 6.44
C TYR A 315 -9.44 7.58 5.93
N ASP A 316 -9.78 8.81 5.60
CA ASP A 316 -11.10 9.19 5.08
C ASP A 316 -10.94 9.74 3.65
N PRO A 317 -11.24 8.92 2.61
CA PRO A 317 -11.11 9.34 1.22
C PRO A 317 -11.96 10.58 0.88
N GLU A 318 -13.12 10.78 1.53
CA GLU A 318 -14.02 11.91 1.26
C GLU A 318 -13.42 13.26 1.66
N LYS A 319 -12.42 13.26 2.54
CA LYS A 319 -11.68 14.47 2.95
C LYS A 319 -10.42 14.73 2.13
N SER A 320 -10.14 13.90 1.13
CA SER A 320 -8.94 14.04 0.31
C SER A 320 -9.07 15.24 -0.64
N PRO A 321 -7.96 15.93 -0.94
CA PRO A 321 -7.97 16.96 -1.97
C PRO A 321 -8.14 16.32 -3.36
N SER A 322 -8.70 17.06 -4.31
CA SER A 322 -8.67 16.67 -5.72
C SER A 322 -7.38 17.16 -6.37
N PHE A 323 -6.74 16.31 -7.18
CA PHE A 323 -5.59 16.70 -7.98
C PHE A 323 -6.02 17.57 -9.16
N GLN A 324 -5.28 18.66 -9.39
CA GLN A 324 -5.49 19.54 -10.53
C GLN A 324 -4.16 19.93 -11.15
N TRP A 325 -4.10 19.83 -12.48
CA TRP A 325 -2.97 20.37 -13.23
C TRP A 325 -3.00 21.91 -13.18
N PRO A 326 -1.87 22.57 -12.90
CA PRO A 326 -1.81 24.02 -12.84
C PRO A 326 -1.92 24.60 -14.25
N GLU A 327 -2.55 25.77 -14.37
CA GLU A 327 -2.88 26.41 -15.65
C GLU A 327 -1.65 26.58 -16.56
N ARG A 328 -0.47 26.86 -15.97
CA ARG A 328 0.79 26.97 -16.70
C ARG A 328 1.10 25.77 -17.61
N LEU A 329 0.62 24.57 -17.25
CA LEU A 329 0.90 23.33 -17.97
C LEU A 329 -0.11 23.04 -19.09
N ASN A 330 -1.21 23.79 -19.22
CA ASN A 330 -2.28 23.49 -20.17
C ASN A 330 -1.79 23.37 -21.62
N LYS A 331 -0.97 24.34 -22.08
CA LYS A 331 -0.40 24.33 -23.43
C LYS A 331 0.53 23.13 -23.64
N THR A 332 1.39 22.84 -22.66
CA THR A 332 2.35 21.72 -22.75
C THR A 332 1.65 20.37 -22.76
N LYS A 333 0.61 20.19 -21.93
CA LYS A 333 -0.22 18.99 -21.93
C LYS A 333 -0.95 18.78 -23.25
N GLN A 334 -1.51 19.85 -23.82
CA GLN A 334 -2.15 19.78 -25.15
C GLN A 334 -1.14 19.32 -26.21
N LYS A 335 0.05 19.93 -26.22
CA LYS A 335 1.12 19.56 -27.15
C LYS A 335 1.53 18.09 -26.99
N ILE A 336 1.73 17.61 -25.76
CA ILE A 336 2.08 16.19 -25.49
C ILE A 336 1.01 15.26 -26.07
N ARG A 337 -0.28 15.57 -25.86
CA ARG A 337 -1.39 14.77 -26.40
C ARG A 337 -1.41 14.76 -27.93
N GLU A 338 -1.15 15.91 -28.56
CA GLU A 338 -1.07 16.02 -30.03
C GLU A 338 0.12 15.25 -30.59
N ASP A 339 1.27 15.29 -29.93
CA ASP A 339 2.48 14.58 -30.34
C ASP A 339 2.30 13.06 -30.21
N ILE A 340 1.67 12.57 -29.14
CA ILE A 340 1.34 11.14 -28.98
C ILE A 340 0.41 10.68 -30.11
N LYS A 341 -0.63 11.46 -30.45
CA LYS A 341 -1.54 11.12 -31.55
C LYS A 341 -0.83 11.01 -32.92
N LYS A 342 0.28 11.74 -33.11
CA LYS A 342 1.05 11.73 -34.36
C LYS A 342 2.03 10.56 -34.47
N GLN A 343 2.49 9.99 -33.34
CA GLN A 343 3.51 8.94 -33.33
C GLN A 343 3.03 7.61 -33.97
N GLY A 344 1.72 7.41 -34.14
CA GLY A 344 1.19 6.19 -34.76
C GLY A 344 1.49 4.93 -33.95
N ASN A 345 1.61 3.79 -34.63
CA ASN A 345 1.74 2.47 -33.99
C ASN A 345 3.18 1.96 -33.87
N ASP A 346 4.17 2.68 -34.40
CA ASP A 346 5.58 2.32 -34.25
C ASP A 346 6.17 3.03 -33.02
N ARG A 347 6.37 2.25 -31.96
CA ARG A 347 6.71 2.76 -30.63
C ARG A 347 8.10 2.36 -30.16
N GLN A 348 8.81 1.55 -30.93
CA GLN A 348 10.14 1.08 -30.52
C GLN A 348 11.11 2.24 -30.46
N GLN A 349 11.73 2.43 -29.30
CA GLN A 349 12.72 3.47 -29.08
C GLN A 349 14.06 2.86 -28.70
N ARG A 350 15.15 3.46 -29.18
CA ARG A 350 16.49 3.13 -28.68
C ARG A 350 16.56 3.58 -27.23
N TYR A 351 16.49 2.61 -26.33
CA TYR A 351 16.61 2.86 -24.91
C TYR A 351 18.02 3.39 -24.57
N LYS A 352 18.08 4.51 -23.85
CA LYS A 352 19.30 5.09 -23.32
C LYS A 352 19.23 4.95 -21.80
N ASN A 353 20.02 4.02 -21.27
CA ASN A 353 20.44 4.04 -19.87
C ASN A 353 21.52 5.10 -19.73
#